data_AF-A0A924J659-F1
#
_entry.id   AF-A0A924J659-F1
#
_cell.length_a   1.000
_cell.length_b   1.000
_cell.length_c   1.000
_cell.angle_alpha   90.00
_cell.angle_beta   90.00
_cell.angle_gamma   90.00
#
_symmetry.space_group_name_H-M   'P 1'
#
loop_
_entity.id
_entity.type
_entity.pdbx_description
1 polymer ?
#
loop_
_entity_poly.entity_id
_entity_poly.type
_entity_poly.pdbx_seq_one_letter_code
_entity_poly.pdbx_strand_id
1 'polypeptide(L)'
;VKIESRVAGLGDSVPFELAAMDSLGRNVTTAGTIVTTEPTGRFVVRRGYLVAVGLGSVVVRAANGAQVAFDTLTAQGPSEFLLEIVDGDGQNPLPLRLLTSMERVSTKWRRALRGAPPGDFVRLRIGDCRNAVPVSQFITGVRVLVKLDTLPPRIAGQGGPCVVRPGGLPLLGTISLNILTYGNLSDRKLDDLLQHEVGHVLGIGTVWGRGALAGLIDGDSSAADPIFVGPAALTAFSRLGRSARFTGRPVPLQVGVLGHWRSTAFGGELMASSLVNGAQPLSAVTVAALRDLGWTVEMEAYEDYMLPDAVLAPSVSGRVIGTTFPLDGDLLLPRLMVQPGGRMVPLDAAGRRILR
;
A
#
# COMPACT_ATOMS: atom_id res chain seq x y z
N VAL A 1 21.79 13.06 14.80
CA VAL A 1 21.97 12.32 13.51
C VAL A 1 20.88 11.28 13.43
N LYS A 2 20.17 11.12 12.32
CA LYS A 2 19.21 10.02 12.09
C LYS A 2 19.63 9.31 10.80
N ILE A 3 19.62 7.98 10.82
CA ILE A 3 19.64 7.16 9.62
C ILE A 3 18.23 6.56 9.56
N GLU A 4 17.66 6.45 8.37
CA GLU A 4 16.35 5.84 8.19
C GLU A 4 16.49 4.42 7.70
N SER A 5 15.77 3.51 8.37
CA SER A 5 15.84 2.10 8.07
C SER A 5 15.28 1.92 6.68
N ARG A 6 16.04 1.30 5.80
CA ARG A 6 15.64 1.05 4.41
C ARG A 6 15.91 -0.38 4.03
N VAL A 7 14.96 -0.90 3.25
CA VAL A 7 15.09 -2.15 2.53
C VAL A 7 15.60 -1.82 1.13
N ALA A 8 16.70 -2.47 0.73
CA ALA A 8 17.27 -2.34 -0.60
C ALA A 8 17.22 -3.69 -1.31
N GLY A 9 16.81 -3.69 -2.59
CA GLY A 9 17.04 -4.84 -3.45
C GLY A 9 18.54 -5.01 -3.68
N LEU A 10 18.99 -6.24 -3.95
CA LEU A 10 20.34 -6.47 -4.44
C LEU A 10 20.63 -5.59 -5.66
N GLY A 11 21.71 -4.81 -5.61
CA GLY A 11 22.11 -3.86 -6.65
C GLY A 11 21.54 -2.45 -6.47
N ASP A 12 20.52 -2.25 -5.62
CA ASP A 12 19.95 -0.93 -5.36
C ASP A 12 20.94 -0.06 -4.56
N SER A 13 20.95 1.23 -4.90
CA SER A 13 21.64 2.28 -4.14
C SER A 13 20.66 2.95 -3.19
N VAL A 14 21.00 3.00 -1.90
CA VAL A 14 20.23 3.75 -0.90
C VAL A 14 20.88 5.13 -0.74
N PRO A 15 20.16 6.24 -1.03
CA PRO A 15 20.62 7.57 -0.67
C PRO A 15 20.63 7.69 0.86
N PHE A 16 21.66 8.32 1.39
CA PHE A 16 21.74 8.63 2.81
C PHE A 16 21.78 10.14 3.01
N GLU A 17 20.98 10.64 3.93
CA GLU A 17 21.07 12.03 4.39
C GLU A 17 21.35 12.05 5.89
N LEU A 18 22.35 12.84 6.27
CA LEU A 18 22.73 13.03 7.66
C LEU A 18 22.03 14.27 8.20
N ALA A 19 20.83 14.08 8.72
CA ALA A 19 20.10 15.12 9.42
C ALA A 19 20.45 15.12 10.92
N ALA A 20 20.93 16.24 11.44
CA ALA A 20 20.89 16.57 12.86
C ALA A 20 19.56 17.27 13.15
N MET A 21 18.88 16.94 14.25
CA MET A 21 17.72 17.71 14.69
C MET A 21 18.19 18.84 15.61
N ASP A 22 17.76 20.07 15.33
CA ASP A 22 17.97 21.18 16.26
C ASP A 22 17.06 21.06 17.50
N SER A 23 17.24 21.96 18.48
CA SER A 23 16.44 21.99 19.71
C SER A 23 14.94 22.25 19.47
N LEU A 24 14.54 22.60 18.25
CA LEU A 24 13.16 22.83 17.83
C LEU A 24 12.60 21.66 16.99
N GLY A 25 13.37 20.57 16.85
CA GLY A 25 12.97 19.38 16.09
C GLY A 25 13.04 19.53 14.58
N ARG A 26 13.77 20.52 14.07
CA ARG A 26 13.96 20.73 12.62
C ARG A 26 15.19 19.98 12.13
N ASN A 27 15.10 19.36 10.96
CA ASN A 27 16.24 18.71 10.31
C ASN A 27 17.24 19.75 9.79
N VAL A 28 18.49 19.61 10.19
CA VAL A 28 19.66 20.37 9.72
C VAL A 28 20.59 19.38 9.03
N THR A 29 20.80 19.56 7.74
CA THR A 29 21.70 18.70 6.96
C THR A 29 23.15 19.05 7.32
N THR A 30 23.90 18.09 7.84
CA THR A 30 25.33 18.26 8.14
C THR A 30 26.15 17.26 7.34
N ALA A 31 27.30 17.69 6.82
CA ALA A 31 28.28 16.75 6.25
C ALA A 31 28.75 15.79 7.36
N GLY A 32 28.75 14.49 7.09
CA GLY A 32 29.25 13.51 8.04
C GLY A 32 29.75 12.25 7.36
N THR A 33 30.39 11.40 8.15
CA THR A 33 31.10 10.21 7.67
C THR A 33 30.28 8.97 7.98
N ILE A 34 30.08 8.12 6.96
CA ILE A 34 29.41 6.83 7.11
C ILE A 34 30.44 5.74 7.31
N VAL A 35 30.24 4.95 8.37
CA VAL A 35 31.02 3.75 8.66
C VAL A 35 30.06 2.58 8.78
N THR A 36 30.27 1.54 7.98
CA THR A 36 29.52 0.28 8.12
C THR A 36 30.15 -0.54 9.24
N THR A 37 29.34 -0.97 10.21
CA THR A 37 29.79 -1.78 11.35
C THR A 37 29.12 -3.14 11.27
N GLU A 38 29.68 -4.01 10.43
CA GLU A 38 29.44 -5.46 10.38
C GLU A 38 28.01 -5.96 10.03
N PRO A 39 27.89 -7.15 9.41
CA PRO A 39 28.98 -7.92 8.78
C PRO A 39 29.45 -7.21 7.49
N THR A 40 30.76 -7.12 7.32
CA THR A 40 31.39 -6.55 6.13
C THR A 40 31.08 -7.38 4.89
N GLY A 41 30.79 -6.73 3.75
CA GLY A 41 30.66 -7.39 2.43
C GLY A 41 29.25 -7.47 1.84
N ARG A 42 28.20 -7.01 2.56
CA ARG A 42 26.81 -6.99 2.06
C ARG A 42 26.38 -5.64 1.48
N PHE A 43 27.01 -4.56 1.92
CA PHE A 43 26.84 -3.22 1.38
C PHE A 43 28.21 -2.58 1.13
N VAL A 44 28.34 -1.82 0.05
CA VAL A 44 29.55 -1.06 -0.29
C VAL A 44 29.23 0.40 -0.51
N VAL A 45 30.12 1.31 -0.08
CA VAL A 45 29.97 2.74 -0.34
C VAL A 45 30.47 3.07 -1.74
N ARG A 46 29.63 3.63 -2.61
CA ARG A 46 30.00 4.10 -3.96
C ARG A 46 29.46 5.50 -4.19
N ARG A 47 30.35 6.46 -4.46
CA ARG A 47 29.99 7.87 -4.77
C ARG A 47 29.01 8.50 -3.76
N GLY A 48 29.16 8.18 -2.47
CA GLY A 48 28.25 8.69 -1.44
C GLY A 48 26.88 7.99 -1.41
N TYR A 49 26.81 6.73 -1.84
CA TYR A 49 25.65 5.84 -1.67
C TYR A 49 26.06 4.52 -1.05
N LEU A 50 25.18 3.90 -0.27
CA LEU A 50 25.34 2.49 0.13
C LEU A 50 24.66 1.61 -0.93
N VAL A 51 25.41 0.69 -1.51
CA VAL A 51 24.94 -0.23 -2.54
C VAL A 51 24.87 -1.63 -1.98
N ALA A 52 23.69 -2.26 -2.03
CA ALA A 52 23.51 -3.64 -1.62
C ALA A 52 24.21 -4.59 -2.59
N VAL A 53 25.18 -5.37 -2.11
CA VAL A 53 25.95 -6.36 -2.89
C VAL A 53 25.79 -7.80 -2.38
N GLY A 54 25.09 -8.00 -1.26
CA GLY A 54 24.78 -9.31 -0.71
C GLY A 54 23.60 -9.26 0.26
N LEU A 55 22.90 -10.39 0.45
CA LEU A 55 21.70 -10.48 1.29
C LEU A 55 22.01 -10.30 2.78
N GLY A 56 21.06 -9.71 3.51
CA GLY A 56 21.04 -9.59 4.96
C GLY A 56 21.23 -8.16 5.45
N SER A 57 21.35 -8.01 6.77
CA SER A 57 21.40 -6.69 7.40
C SER A 57 22.83 -6.22 7.69
N VAL A 58 23.02 -4.90 7.71
CA VAL A 58 24.24 -4.21 8.17
C VAL A 58 23.83 -3.09 9.13
N VAL A 59 24.56 -2.94 10.23
CA VAL A 59 24.41 -1.76 11.09
C VAL A 59 25.24 -0.63 10.48
N VAL A 60 24.58 0.49 10.20
CA VAL A 60 25.21 1.70 9.72
C VAL A 60 25.40 2.62 10.91
N ARG A 61 26.63 3.10 11.07
CA ARG A 61 26.97 4.13 12.03
C ARG A 61 27.26 5.42 11.30
N ALA A 62 26.64 6.50 11.75
CA ALA A 62 26.86 7.84 11.23
C ALA A 62 27.30 8.79 12.35
N ALA A 63 28.23 9.70 12.04
CA ALA A 63 28.69 10.72 12.97
C ALA A 63 28.91 12.08 12.28
N ASN A 64 28.65 13.17 13.00
CA ASN A 64 28.90 14.55 12.55
C ASN A 64 29.85 15.32 13.50
N GLY A 65 30.78 14.61 14.14
CA GLY A 65 31.76 15.17 15.09
C GLY A 65 31.24 15.36 16.53
N ALA A 66 29.96 15.70 16.71
CA ALA A 66 29.35 15.90 18.03
C ALA A 66 28.36 14.80 18.45
N GLN A 67 27.75 14.11 17.49
CA GLN A 67 26.75 13.07 17.74
C GLN A 67 27.00 11.83 16.89
N VAL A 68 26.50 10.68 17.36
CA VAL A 68 26.52 9.40 16.66
C VAL A 68 25.09 8.87 16.55
N ALA A 69 24.76 8.24 15.42
CA ALA A 69 23.53 7.48 15.25
C ALA A 69 23.81 6.11 14.64
N PHE A 70 22.94 5.17 14.97
CA PHE A 70 22.95 3.82 14.46
C PHE A 70 21.62 3.51 13.81
N ASP A 71 21.67 2.69 12.78
CA ASP A 71 20.49 2.12 12.17
C ASP A 71 20.84 0.86 11.39
N THR A 72 19.83 0.08 11.01
CA THR A 72 19.99 -1.17 10.29
C THR A 72 19.47 -1.03 8.86
N LEU A 73 20.35 -1.28 7.89
CA LEU A 73 19.95 -1.46 6.50
C LEU A 73 19.84 -2.94 6.19
N THR A 74 18.81 -3.34 5.46
CA THR A 74 18.62 -4.75 5.10
C THR A 74 18.60 -4.89 3.58
N ALA A 75 19.59 -5.60 3.05
CA ALA A 75 19.64 -6.00 1.65
C ALA A 75 18.85 -7.29 1.49
N GLN A 76 17.98 -7.32 0.49
CA GLN A 76 17.03 -8.40 0.34
C GLN A 76 17.02 -8.99 -1.06
N GLY A 77 16.67 -10.28 -1.11
CA GLY A 77 16.49 -11.00 -2.37
C GLY A 77 15.23 -10.52 -3.07
N PRO A 78 15.08 -10.84 -4.37
CA PRO A 78 13.86 -10.55 -5.09
C PRO A 78 12.67 -11.15 -4.33
N SER A 79 11.57 -10.43 -4.28
CA SER A 79 10.34 -10.95 -3.70
C SER A 79 9.84 -12.15 -4.52
N GLU A 80 9.51 -13.24 -3.82
CA GLU A 80 8.82 -14.40 -4.40
C GLU A 80 7.35 -14.09 -4.68
N PHE A 81 6.84 -12.96 -4.17
CA PHE A 81 5.49 -12.50 -4.45
C PHE A 81 5.35 -12.14 -5.92
N LEU A 82 4.41 -12.81 -6.59
CA LEU A 82 3.99 -12.48 -7.94
C LEU A 82 2.81 -11.51 -7.88
N LEU A 83 3.05 -10.27 -8.31
CA LEU A 83 2.00 -9.27 -8.55
C LEU A 83 1.96 -8.95 -10.04
N GLU A 84 1.05 -9.58 -10.75
CA GLU A 84 0.89 -9.42 -12.19
C GLU A 84 -0.21 -8.40 -12.48
N ILE A 85 0.19 -7.18 -12.84
CA ILE A 85 -0.73 -6.15 -13.31
C ILE A 85 -0.71 -6.18 -14.82
N VAL A 86 -1.85 -6.48 -15.45
CA VAL A 86 -1.94 -6.73 -16.89
C VAL A 86 -3.06 -5.91 -17.52
N ASP A 87 -2.95 -5.73 -18.84
CA ASP A 87 -4.04 -5.20 -19.65
C ASP A 87 -5.26 -6.12 -19.56
N GLY A 88 -6.37 -5.56 -19.11
CA GLY A 88 -7.67 -6.20 -19.00
C GLY A 88 -8.78 -5.43 -19.72
N ASP A 89 -8.45 -4.46 -20.58
CA ASP A 89 -9.40 -3.63 -21.33
C ASP A 89 -10.09 -4.42 -22.43
N GLY A 90 -9.35 -5.35 -23.06
CA GLY A 90 -9.88 -6.34 -24.00
C GLY A 90 -10.41 -5.78 -25.32
N GLN A 91 -10.42 -4.45 -25.50
CA GLN A 91 -10.80 -3.78 -26.74
C GLN A 91 -9.60 -3.07 -27.36
N ASN A 92 -8.99 -2.16 -26.60
CA ASN A 92 -7.83 -1.39 -27.04
C ASN A 92 -6.65 -1.65 -26.11
N PRO A 93 -5.42 -1.78 -26.65
CA PRO A 93 -4.23 -1.82 -25.80
C PRO A 93 -4.15 -0.59 -24.90
N LEU A 94 -3.82 -0.79 -23.64
CA LEU A 94 -3.63 0.32 -22.71
C LEU A 94 -2.51 1.28 -23.19
N PRO A 95 -2.64 2.60 -22.98
CA PRO A 95 -1.60 3.54 -23.37
C PRO A 95 -0.26 3.25 -22.68
N LEU A 96 0.86 3.48 -23.37
CA LEU A 96 2.22 3.22 -22.85
C LEU A 96 2.46 3.84 -21.46
N ARG A 97 1.96 5.07 -21.24
CA ARG A 97 2.02 5.77 -19.96
C ARG A 97 1.45 4.94 -18.80
N LEU A 98 0.31 4.28 -19.03
CA LEU A 98 -0.34 3.43 -18.03
C LEU A 98 0.42 2.11 -17.86
N LEU A 99 0.93 1.51 -18.95
CA LEU A 99 1.77 0.31 -18.87
C LEU A 99 3.03 0.56 -18.02
N THR A 100 3.72 1.69 -18.20
CA THR A 100 4.89 2.02 -17.36
C THR A 100 4.49 2.31 -15.91
N SER A 101 3.31 2.88 -15.67
CA SER A 101 2.77 3.05 -14.31
C SER A 101 2.53 1.70 -13.63
N MET A 102 1.94 0.72 -14.34
CA MET A 102 1.69 -0.64 -13.86
C MET A 102 3.00 -1.33 -13.43
N GLU A 103 4.08 -1.18 -14.19
CA GLU A 103 5.40 -1.73 -13.84
C GLU A 103 5.99 -1.10 -12.58
N ARG A 104 5.91 0.24 -12.46
CA ARG A 104 6.39 0.97 -11.27
C ARG A 104 5.60 0.59 -10.02
N VAL A 105 4.28 0.52 -10.12
CA VAL A 105 3.37 0.13 -9.03
C VAL A 105 3.59 -1.33 -8.61
N SER A 106 3.71 -2.25 -9.57
CA SER A 106 4.02 -3.65 -9.27
C SER A 106 5.34 -3.77 -8.52
N THR A 107 6.38 -3.09 -8.99
CA THR A 107 7.69 -3.08 -8.34
C THR A 107 7.62 -2.55 -6.91
N LYS A 108 6.88 -1.46 -6.68
CA LYS A 108 6.71 -0.86 -5.35
C LYS A 108 6.01 -1.81 -4.38
N TRP A 109 4.87 -2.40 -4.75
CA TRP A 109 4.16 -3.36 -3.88
C TRP A 109 4.95 -4.64 -3.62
N ARG A 110 5.72 -5.13 -4.61
CA ARG A 110 6.59 -6.31 -4.45
C ARG A 110 7.78 -6.08 -3.51
N ARG A 111 8.11 -4.84 -3.15
CA ARG A 111 9.08 -4.57 -2.07
C ARG A 111 8.50 -4.91 -0.70
N ALA A 112 7.21 -4.64 -0.50
CA ALA A 112 6.51 -4.91 0.75
C ALA A 112 6.03 -6.37 0.87
N LEU A 113 5.54 -6.97 -0.21
CA LEU A 113 5.05 -8.36 -0.18
C LEU A 113 6.18 -9.32 -0.52
N ARG A 114 6.36 -10.40 0.25
CA ARG A 114 7.54 -11.29 0.16
C ARG A 114 7.24 -12.72 -0.25
N GLY A 115 6.22 -13.32 0.34
CA GLY A 115 5.88 -14.73 0.13
C GLY A 115 4.65 -14.89 -0.75
N ALA A 116 4.73 -15.74 -1.76
CA ALA A 116 3.56 -16.10 -2.57
C ALA A 116 2.67 -17.06 -1.77
N PRO A 117 1.42 -16.70 -1.43
CA PRO A 117 0.48 -17.68 -0.91
C PRO A 117 0.18 -18.77 -1.97
N PRO A 118 -0.41 -19.91 -1.56
CA PRO A 118 -0.78 -20.97 -2.49
C PRO A 118 -1.57 -20.44 -3.69
N GLY A 119 -1.21 -20.92 -4.88
CA GLY A 119 -1.91 -20.60 -6.11
C GLY A 119 -3.10 -21.52 -6.35
N ASP A 120 -4.00 -21.09 -7.22
CA ASP A 120 -5.14 -21.89 -7.68
C ASP A 120 -5.45 -21.58 -9.15
N PHE A 121 -6.15 -22.49 -9.81
CA PHE A 121 -6.59 -22.28 -11.19
C PHE A 121 -7.84 -21.39 -11.22
N VAL A 122 -7.78 -20.30 -11.98
CA VAL A 122 -8.88 -19.33 -12.12
C VAL A 122 -9.46 -19.40 -13.52
N ARG A 123 -10.77 -19.68 -13.61
CA ARG A 123 -11.57 -19.65 -14.83
C ARG A 123 -12.68 -18.61 -14.72
N LEU A 124 -12.57 -17.54 -15.51
CA LEU A 124 -13.55 -16.46 -15.58
C LEU A 124 -13.92 -16.20 -17.04
N ARG A 125 -15.22 -16.10 -17.30
CA ARG A 125 -15.75 -15.52 -18.53
C ARG A 125 -15.70 -14.01 -18.45
N ILE A 126 -15.84 -13.35 -19.60
CA ILE A 126 -16.01 -11.89 -19.65
C ILE A 126 -17.23 -11.52 -18.80
N GLY A 127 -17.09 -10.50 -17.95
CA GLY A 127 -18.15 -9.98 -17.09
C GLY A 127 -18.31 -10.65 -15.71
N ASP A 128 -17.76 -11.85 -15.48
CA ASP A 128 -17.84 -12.55 -14.18
C ASP A 128 -17.30 -11.68 -13.04
N CYS A 129 -16.23 -10.94 -13.32
CA CYS A 129 -15.50 -10.07 -12.41
C CYS A 129 -15.42 -8.62 -12.90
N ARG A 130 -16.37 -8.15 -13.74
CA ARG A 130 -16.25 -6.86 -14.48
C ARG A 130 -15.01 -6.79 -15.40
N ASN A 131 -14.36 -7.93 -15.62
CA ASN A 131 -13.26 -8.13 -16.53
C ASN A 131 -13.78 -8.08 -17.98
N ALA A 132 -13.03 -7.41 -18.86
CA ALA A 132 -13.34 -7.37 -20.29
C ALA A 132 -12.62 -8.48 -21.09
N VAL A 133 -11.67 -9.18 -20.46
CA VAL A 133 -10.95 -10.33 -21.03
C VAL A 133 -11.23 -11.60 -20.23
N PRO A 134 -11.36 -12.78 -20.85
CA PRO A 134 -11.48 -14.04 -20.12
C PRO A 134 -10.19 -14.36 -19.37
N VAL A 135 -10.30 -15.15 -18.29
CA VAL A 135 -9.14 -15.66 -17.54
C VAL A 135 -9.25 -17.17 -17.46
N SER A 136 -8.18 -17.88 -17.83
CA SER A 136 -8.09 -19.33 -17.70
C SER A 136 -6.65 -19.74 -17.47
N GLN A 137 -6.16 -19.55 -16.24
CA GLN A 137 -4.77 -19.86 -15.89
C GLN A 137 -4.61 -20.17 -14.41
N PHE A 138 -3.49 -20.79 -14.07
CA PHE A 138 -3.04 -20.92 -12.69
C PHE A 138 -2.45 -19.60 -12.22
N ILE A 139 -2.96 -19.06 -11.11
CA ILE A 139 -2.48 -17.81 -10.52
C ILE A 139 -1.85 -18.15 -9.17
N THR A 140 -0.59 -17.74 -8.99
CA THR A 140 0.05 -17.65 -7.68
C THR A 140 0.29 -16.18 -7.35
N GLY A 141 0.34 -15.81 -6.07
CA GLY A 141 0.32 -14.40 -5.68
C GLY A 141 -1.02 -13.72 -6.01
N VAL A 142 -0.97 -12.60 -6.74
CA VAL A 142 -2.15 -11.81 -7.14
C VAL A 142 -2.03 -11.36 -8.59
N ARG A 143 -3.13 -11.54 -9.35
CA ARG A 143 -3.28 -10.94 -10.69
C ARG A 143 -4.29 -9.80 -10.67
N VAL A 144 -3.95 -8.72 -11.35
CA VAL A 144 -4.77 -7.51 -11.46
C VAL A 144 -5.05 -7.22 -12.92
N LEU A 145 -6.33 -7.18 -13.29
CA LEU A 145 -6.76 -6.76 -14.62
C LEU A 145 -7.08 -5.26 -14.59
N VAL A 146 -6.34 -4.46 -15.36
CA VAL A 146 -6.54 -3.00 -15.43
C VAL A 146 -7.25 -2.65 -16.74
N LYS A 147 -8.23 -1.75 -16.69
CA LYS A 147 -8.85 -1.17 -17.88
C LYS A 147 -9.08 0.33 -17.73
N LEU A 148 -9.23 1.02 -18.86
CA LEU A 148 -9.78 2.37 -18.89
C LEU A 148 -11.29 2.27 -19.10
N ASP A 149 -12.07 2.99 -18.30
CA ASP A 149 -13.52 2.93 -18.38
C ASP A 149 -14.13 4.33 -18.20
N THR A 150 -15.39 4.47 -18.59
CA THR A 150 -16.19 5.67 -18.29
C THR A 150 -16.87 5.46 -16.95
N LEU A 151 -16.39 6.16 -15.91
CA LEU A 151 -16.97 6.13 -14.57
C LEU A 151 -17.66 7.47 -14.26
N PRO A 152 -18.57 7.53 -13.27
CA PRO A 152 -19.11 8.80 -12.78
C PRO A 152 -17.96 9.80 -12.48
N PRO A 153 -18.11 11.10 -12.78
CA PRO A 153 -16.99 12.07 -12.69
C PRO A 153 -16.33 12.19 -11.32
N ARG A 154 -17.04 11.81 -10.24
CA ARG A 154 -16.52 11.82 -8.87
C ARG A 154 -15.58 10.64 -8.54
N ILE A 155 -15.56 9.60 -9.38
CA ILE A 155 -14.78 8.38 -9.17
C ILE A 155 -13.58 8.45 -10.10
N ALA A 156 -12.39 8.68 -9.55
CA ALA A 156 -11.12 8.75 -10.29
C ALA A 156 -10.67 7.36 -10.77
N GLY A 157 -10.88 6.36 -9.92
CA GLY A 157 -10.64 4.95 -10.15
C GLY A 157 -11.55 4.13 -9.24
N GLN A 158 -11.67 2.84 -9.55
CA GLN A 158 -12.25 1.86 -8.64
C GLN A 158 -11.50 0.55 -8.78
N GLY A 159 -11.33 -0.16 -7.67
CA GLY A 159 -10.44 -1.29 -7.56
C GLY A 159 -10.79 -2.20 -6.41
N GLY A 160 -10.43 -3.47 -6.55
CA GLY A 160 -10.60 -4.44 -5.48
C GLY A 160 -10.55 -5.89 -5.94
N PRO A 161 -10.52 -6.83 -4.99
CA PRO A 161 -10.52 -8.25 -5.31
C PRO A 161 -11.86 -8.65 -5.91
N CYS A 162 -11.82 -9.52 -6.91
CA CYS A 162 -13.00 -10.26 -7.35
C CYS A 162 -12.99 -11.70 -6.82
N VAL A 163 -11.84 -12.37 -6.92
CA VAL A 163 -11.64 -13.74 -6.47
C VAL A 163 -10.74 -13.74 -5.25
N VAL A 164 -11.22 -14.34 -4.16
CA VAL A 164 -10.46 -14.54 -2.92
C VAL A 164 -10.21 -16.03 -2.66
N ARG A 165 -9.18 -16.33 -1.88
CA ARG A 165 -8.91 -17.66 -1.34
C ARG A 165 -9.89 -18.00 -0.20
N PRO A 166 -9.97 -19.27 0.25
CA PRO A 166 -10.80 -19.65 1.39
C PRO A 166 -10.52 -18.84 2.68
N GLY A 167 -9.27 -18.43 2.90
CA GLY A 167 -8.88 -17.56 4.03
C GLY A 167 -9.16 -16.06 3.83
N GLY A 168 -9.79 -15.66 2.73
CA GLY A 168 -10.12 -14.26 2.44
C GLY A 168 -9.05 -13.47 1.68
N LEU A 169 -7.81 -13.97 1.59
CA LEU A 169 -6.75 -13.30 0.84
C LEU A 169 -7.06 -13.22 -0.67
N PRO A 170 -6.95 -12.03 -1.30
CA PRO A 170 -7.13 -11.83 -2.74
C PRO A 170 -6.26 -12.72 -3.63
N LEU A 171 -6.85 -13.29 -4.68
CA LEU A 171 -6.15 -14.05 -5.73
C LEU A 171 -6.20 -13.32 -7.08
N LEU A 172 -7.34 -12.72 -7.41
CA LEU A 172 -7.51 -11.91 -8.61
C LEU A 172 -8.36 -10.68 -8.29
N GLY A 173 -7.93 -9.52 -8.77
CA GLY A 173 -8.69 -8.27 -8.71
C GLY A 173 -8.80 -7.57 -10.06
N THR A 174 -9.63 -6.53 -10.08
CA THR A 174 -9.85 -5.69 -11.25
C THR A 174 -9.76 -4.23 -10.86
N ILE A 175 -9.21 -3.40 -11.74
CA ILE A 175 -9.14 -1.95 -11.59
C ILE A 175 -9.73 -1.31 -12.85
N SER A 176 -10.59 -0.32 -12.66
CA SER A 176 -11.08 0.55 -13.73
C SER A 176 -10.67 1.97 -13.41
N LEU A 177 -9.82 2.59 -14.25
CA LEU A 177 -9.48 4.00 -14.12
C LEU A 177 -10.43 4.84 -14.98
N ASN A 178 -10.93 5.94 -14.42
CA ASN A 178 -11.85 6.81 -15.16
C ASN A 178 -11.08 7.55 -16.26
N ILE A 179 -11.46 7.34 -17.51
CA ILE A 179 -10.79 7.95 -18.66
C ILE A 179 -10.78 9.49 -18.61
N LEU A 180 -11.82 10.10 -18.02
CA LEU A 180 -11.92 11.55 -17.85
C LEU A 180 -10.93 12.09 -16.82
N THR A 181 -10.61 11.31 -15.78
CA THR A 181 -9.64 11.70 -14.76
C THR A 181 -8.23 11.36 -15.20
N TYR A 182 -8.02 10.14 -15.71
CA TYR A 182 -6.75 9.62 -16.20
C TYR A 182 -6.03 10.59 -17.16
N GLY A 183 -6.77 11.15 -18.13
CA GLY A 183 -6.22 12.07 -19.12
C GLY A 183 -5.64 13.37 -18.53
N ASN A 184 -6.05 13.74 -17.33
CA ASN A 184 -5.68 15.00 -16.67
C ASN A 184 -4.65 14.83 -15.54
N LEU A 185 -4.33 13.60 -15.14
CA LEU A 185 -3.32 13.35 -14.11
C LEU A 185 -1.91 13.56 -14.66
N SER A 186 -0.96 13.95 -13.79
CA SER A 186 0.48 13.82 -14.05
C SER A 186 0.93 12.36 -13.86
N ASP A 187 2.11 11.98 -14.34
CA ASP A 187 2.59 10.59 -14.25
C ASP A 187 2.68 10.13 -12.80
N ARG A 188 3.14 11.02 -11.93
CA ARG A 188 3.20 10.79 -10.49
C ARG A 188 1.83 10.57 -9.88
N LYS A 189 0.82 11.36 -10.29
CA LYS A 189 -0.53 11.23 -9.74
C LYS A 189 -1.26 10.00 -10.28
N LEU A 190 -0.95 9.60 -11.51
CA LEU A 190 -1.38 8.32 -12.06
C LEU A 190 -0.79 7.15 -11.26
N ASP A 191 0.50 7.20 -10.93
CA ASP A 191 1.14 6.19 -10.09
C ASP A 191 0.51 6.15 -8.70
N ASP A 192 0.26 7.30 -8.06
CA ASP A 192 -0.40 7.38 -6.76
C ASP A 192 -1.81 6.76 -6.79
N LEU A 193 -2.62 7.10 -7.80
CA LEU A 193 -3.96 6.52 -7.99
C LEU A 193 -3.89 5.01 -8.23
N LEU A 194 -3.07 4.54 -9.17
CA LEU A 194 -2.97 3.11 -9.46
C LEU A 194 -2.40 2.33 -8.26
N GLN A 195 -1.45 2.90 -7.53
CA GLN A 195 -0.92 2.32 -6.30
C GLN A 195 -2.01 2.15 -5.23
N HIS A 196 -2.89 3.15 -5.08
CA HIS A 196 -4.06 3.12 -4.19
C HIS A 196 -5.01 1.98 -4.57
N GLU A 197 -5.40 1.91 -5.85
CA GLU A 197 -6.33 0.88 -6.34
C GLU A 197 -5.75 -0.54 -6.24
N VAL A 198 -4.44 -0.70 -6.44
CA VAL A 198 -3.78 -1.99 -6.20
C VAL A 198 -3.78 -2.33 -4.70
N GLY A 199 -3.66 -1.35 -3.80
CA GLY A 199 -3.87 -1.55 -2.37
C GLY A 199 -5.23 -2.14 -2.05
N HIS A 200 -6.30 -1.63 -2.67
CA HIS A 200 -7.63 -2.20 -2.57
C HIS A 200 -7.71 -3.64 -3.10
N VAL A 201 -7.07 -3.92 -4.24
CA VAL A 201 -6.99 -5.29 -4.79
C VAL A 201 -6.27 -6.24 -3.84
N LEU A 202 -5.24 -5.77 -3.12
CA LEU A 202 -4.51 -6.54 -2.12
C LEU A 202 -5.27 -6.75 -0.81
N GLY A 203 -6.46 -6.14 -0.66
CA GLY A 203 -7.38 -6.38 0.46
C GLY A 203 -7.52 -5.21 1.43
N ILE A 204 -6.73 -4.15 1.29
CA ILE A 204 -6.85 -2.95 2.13
C ILE A 204 -8.22 -2.34 1.87
N GLY A 205 -9.04 -2.23 2.91
CA GLY A 205 -10.39 -1.67 2.84
C GLY A 205 -11.47 -2.55 2.23
N THR A 206 -11.09 -3.60 1.51
CA THR A 206 -12.04 -4.42 0.74
C THR A 206 -12.42 -5.73 1.43
N VAL A 207 -11.60 -6.24 2.38
CA VAL A 207 -11.85 -7.53 3.07
C VAL A 207 -11.97 -7.46 4.61
N TRP A 208 -11.69 -6.31 5.25
CA TRP A 208 -11.58 -6.15 6.71
C TRP A 208 -12.82 -6.46 7.57
N GLY A 209 -14.00 -6.57 6.94
CA GLY A 209 -15.27 -6.86 7.61
C GLY A 209 -15.95 -8.09 7.03
N ARG A 210 -15.21 -8.97 6.35
CA ARG A 210 -15.79 -9.99 5.46
C ARG A 210 -15.22 -11.37 5.69
N GLY A 211 -16.10 -12.37 5.65
CA GLY A 211 -15.73 -13.78 5.72
C GLY A 211 -14.75 -14.07 6.86
N ALA A 212 -13.60 -14.66 6.53
CA ALA A 212 -12.55 -15.02 7.49
C ALA A 212 -11.85 -13.81 8.15
N LEU A 213 -12.03 -12.61 7.59
CA LEU A 213 -11.36 -11.37 8.02
C LEU A 213 -12.32 -10.37 8.68
N ALA A 214 -13.51 -10.80 9.11
CA ALA A 214 -14.55 -9.89 9.61
C ALA A 214 -14.25 -9.16 10.94
N GLY A 215 -13.22 -9.57 11.66
CA GLY A 215 -12.87 -9.01 12.98
C GLY A 215 -11.88 -7.86 12.97
N LEU A 216 -11.60 -7.23 11.82
CA LEU A 216 -10.56 -6.21 11.71
C LEU A 216 -11.09 -4.76 11.80
N ILE A 217 -12.41 -4.59 11.94
CA ILE A 217 -13.04 -3.29 12.12
C ILE A 217 -13.75 -3.25 13.48
N ASP A 218 -13.55 -2.16 14.21
CA ASP A 218 -14.42 -1.78 15.33
C ASP A 218 -15.25 -0.56 14.94
N GLY A 219 -16.56 -0.78 14.82
CA GLY A 219 -17.55 0.14 14.27
C GLY A 219 -18.17 -0.38 12.97
N ASP A 220 -19.26 0.24 12.54
CA ASP A 220 -19.89 0.02 11.23
C ASP A 220 -19.95 1.33 10.44
N SER A 221 -20.59 1.33 9.26
CA SER A 221 -20.67 2.51 8.42
C SER A 221 -21.47 3.66 9.05
N SER A 222 -22.24 3.40 10.10
CA SER A 222 -22.98 4.40 10.88
C SER A 222 -22.21 4.89 12.12
N ALA A 223 -21.13 4.21 12.50
CA ALA A 223 -20.32 4.59 13.64
C ALA A 223 -19.68 5.97 13.42
N ALA A 224 -19.69 6.79 14.47
CA ALA A 224 -19.12 8.14 14.43
C ALA A 224 -17.58 8.12 14.38
N ASP A 225 -16.94 7.08 14.95
CA ASP A 225 -15.48 6.95 15.01
C ASP A 225 -15.02 5.50 14.82
N PRO A 226 -15.21 4.91 13.62
CA PRO A 226 -14.77 3.55 13.33
C PRO A 226 -13.25 3.48 13.20
N ILE A 227 -12.65 2.36 13.61
CA ILE A 227 -11.21 2.11 13.51
C ILE A 227 -10.89 0.73 12.94
N PHE A 228 -9.68 0.59 12.41
CA PHE A 228 -9.09 -0.70 12.09
C PHE A 228 -8.34 -1.25 13.31
N VAL A 229 -8.63 -2.49 13.70
CA VAL A 229 -8.14 -3.09 14.95
C VAL A 229 -7.06 -4.17 14.76
N GLY A 230 -6.46 -4.23 13.56
CA GLY A 230 -5.31 -5.11 13.30
C GLY A 230 -4.13 -4.82 14.25
N PRO A 231 -3.64 -5.82 15.01
CA PRO A 231 -2.60 -5.59 16.02
C PRO A 231 -1.28 -5.02 15.47
N ALA A 232 -0.87 -5.43 14.26
CA ALA A 232 0.35 -4.92 13.64
C ALA A 232 0.16 -3.44 13.24
N ALA A 233 -0.97 -3.09 12.62
CA ALA A 233 -1.30 -1.73 12.24
C ALA A 233 -1.41 -0.79 13.45
N LEU A 234 -2.05 -1.23 14.55
CA LEU A 234 -2.10 -0.47 15.80
C LEU A 234 -0.71 -0.21 16.38
N THR A 235 0.16 -1.23 16.35
CA THR A 235 1.56 -1.10 16.78
C THR A 235 2.33 -0.11 15.89
N ALA A 236 2.20 -0.22 14.57
CA ALA A 236 2.83 0.69 13.63
C ALA A 236 2.36 2.14 13.81
N PHE A 237 1.06 2.34 14.03
CA PHE A 237 0.47 3.65 14.29
C PHE A 237 1.08 4.31 15.54
N SER A 238 1.25 3.55 16.63
CA SER A 238 1.85 4.08 17.87
C SER A 238 3.29 4.59 17.67
N ARG A 239 4.01 4.07 16.67
CA ARG A 239 5.40 4.44 16.35
C ARG A 239 5.51 5.53 15.29
N LEU A 240 4.41 5.91 14.63
CA LEU A 240 4.44 7.00 13.67
C LEU A 240 4.86 8.31 14.33
N GLY A 241 5.59 9.12 13.58
CA GLY A 241 5.88 10.49 14.01
C GLY A 241 4.59 11.25 14.34
N ARG A 242 4.60 11.93 15.49
CA ARG A 242 3.47 12.70 16.05
C ARG A 242 2.27 11.88 16.54
N SER A 243 2.35 10.54 16.57
CA SER A 243 1.33 9.67 17.17
C SER A 243 0.99 10.06 18.62
N ALA A 244 2.00 10.42 19.41
CA ALA A 244 1.85 10.83 20.81
C ALA A 244 1.01 12.11 21.00
N ARG A 245 0.81 12.89 19.93
CA ARG A 245 -0.03 14.10 19.95
C ARG A 245 -1.44 13.83 19.40
N PHE A 246 -1.66 12.68 18.78
CA PHE A 246 -2.96 12.30 18.25
C PHE A 246 -3.89 11.88 19.39
N THR A 247 -5.04 12.56 19.52
CA THR A 247 -5.97 12.38 20.65
C THR A 247 -7.18 11.50 20.31
N GLY A 248 -7.33 11.11 19.04
CA GLY A 248 -8.39 10.21 18.59
C GLY A 248 -8.06 8.74 18.82
N ARG A 249 -8.99 7.86 18.41
CA ARG A 249 -8.75 6.41 18.41
C ARG A 249 -7.73 6.03 17.32
N PRO A 250 -6.75 5.16 17.59
CA PRO A 250 -5.68 4.82 16.65
C PRO A 250 -6.21 4.13 15.40
N VAL A 251 -5.53 4.34 14.27
CA VAL A 251 -5.90 3.85 12.93
C VAL A 251 -7.38 4.14 12.57
N PRO A 252 -7.78 5.43 12.60
CA PRO A 252 -9.14 5.84 12.25
C PRO A 252 -9.51 5.51 10.81
N LEU A 253 -10.71 4.98 10.61
CA LEU A 253 -11.30 4.71 9.30
C LEU A 253 -12.15 5.88 8.81
N GLN A 254 -12.22 6.05 7.50
CA GLN A 254 -13.12 6.99 6.86
C GLN A 254 -14.58 6.59 7.17
N VAL A 255 -15.32 7.52 7.79
CA VAL A 255 -16.73 7.30 8.19
C VAL A 255 -17.59 7.04 6.95
N GLY A 256 -18.57 6.15 7.08
CA GLY A 256 -19.49 5.78 6.00
C GLY A 256 -18.96 4.71 5.03
N VAL A 257 -17.67 4.75 4.69
CA VAL A 257 -17.07 3.86 3.66
C VAL A 257 -16.29 2.69 4.29
N LEU A 258 -15.60 2.94 5.41
CA LEU A 258 -14.78 1.96 6.15
C LEU A 258 -13.62 1.30 5.38
N GLY A 259 -13.38 1.66 4.12
CA GLY A 259 -12.34 1.08 3.29
C GLY A 259 -11.07 1.91 3.12
N HIS A 260 -11.01 3.07 3.77
CA HIS A 260 -9.87 3.99 3.70
C HIS A 260 -9.44 4.40 5.09
N TRP A 261 -8.18 4.82 5.21
CA TRP A 261 -7.78 5.62 6.35
C TRP A 261 -8.51 6.96 6.32
N ARG A 262 -8.87 7.47 7.50
CA ARG A 262 -9.58 8.73 7.61
C ARG A 262 -8.71 9.87 7.12
N SER A 263 -9.11 10.55 6.05
CA SER A 263 -8.30 11.62 5.44
C SER A 263 -8.03 12.80 6.38
N THR A 264 -8.96 13.11 7.30
CA THR A 264 -8.72 14.15 8.31
C THR A 264 -7.65 13.75 9.35
N ALA A 265 -7.31 12.47 9.45
CA ALA A 265 -6.27 11.97 10.35
C ALA A 265 -4.97 11.63 9.63
N PHE A 266 -5.06 11.01 8.45
CA PHE A 266 -3.90 10.55 7.69
C PHE A 266 -3.44 11.57 6.62
N GLY A 267 -4.25 12.56 6.28
CA GLY A 267 -3.92 13.55 5.26
C GLY A 267 -3.54 12.90 3.93
N GLY A 268 -2.30 13.11 3.48
CA GLY A 268 -1.78 12.56 2.23
C GLY A 268 -1.15 11.18 2.36
N GLU A 269 -1.64 10.27 3.20
CA GLU A 269 -1.18 8.87 3.14
C GLU A 269 -1.76 8.18 1.88
N LEU A 270 -1.05 7.18 1.35
CA LEU A 270 -1.47 6.46 0.13
C LEU A 270 -2.92 5.98 0.15
N MET A 271 -3.37 5.33 1.22
CA MET A 271 -4.69 4.69 1.37
C MET A 271 -5.70 5.57 2.11
N ALA A 272 -5.43 6.86 2.26
CA ALA A 272 -6.43 7.84 2.67
C ALA A 272 -7.46 8.07 1.55
N SER A 273 -8.69 8.44 1.91
CA SER A 273 -9.85 8.55 0.98
C SER A 273 -9.79 9.70 -0.04
N SER A 274 -8.62 10.24 -0.34
CA SER A 274 -8.46 11.38 -1.24
C SER A 274 -7.10 11.37 -1.95
N LEU A 275 -7.13 11.63 -3.25
CA LEU A 275 -5.93 11.97 -3.99
C LEU A 275 -5.58 13.44 -3.72
N VAL A 276 -4.38 13.71 -3.21
CA VAL A 276 -3.91 15.07 -2.85
C VAL A 276 -2.83 15.55 -3.80
N ASN A 277 -2.55 16.86 -3.86
CA ASN A 277 -1.50 17.40 -4.74
C ASN A 277 -0.06 17.03 -4.28
N GLY A 278 0.13 16.77 -2.98
CA GLY A 278 1.42 16.39 -2.39
C GLY A 278 1.82 14.93 -2.64
N ALA A 279 2.95 14.49 -2.08
CA ALA A 279 3.33 13.08 -2.09
C ALA A 279 2.29 12.21 -1.35
N GLN A 280 2.06 10.99 -1.81
CA GLN A 280 1.23 9.99 -1.12
C GLN A 280 2.03 8.74 -0.75
N PRO A 281 2.85 8.81 0.32
CA PRO A 281 3.69 7.71 0.74
C PRO A 281 2.85 6.52 1.26
N LEU A 282 3.34 5.31 0.98
CA LEU A 282 2.92 4.06 1.59
C LEU A 282 3.47 4.02 3.01
N SER A 283 2.64 4.23 4.03
CA SER A 283 3.08 4.28 5.43
C SER A 283 3.33 2.89 6.04
N ALA A 284 4.06 2.88 7.16
CA ALA A 284 4.22 1.70 8.00
C ALA A 284 2.89 1.10 8.47
N VAL A 285 1.84 1.93 8.62
CA VAL A 285 0.49 1.46 9.00
C VAL A 285 -0.13 0.63 7.87
N THR A 286 -0.04 1.10 6.62
CA THR A 286 -0.56 0.35 5.46
C THR A 286 0.19 -0.96 5.25
N VAL A 287 1.52 -0.95 5.36
CA VAL A 287 2.34 -2.17 5.30
C VAL A 287 1.96 -3.14 6.41
N ALA A 288 1.81 -2.65 7.65
CA ALA A 288 1.41 -3.49 8.77
C ALA A 288 -0.02 -4.05 8.64
N ALA A 289 -0.95 -3.28 8.08
CA ALA A 289 -2.31 -3.76 7.81
C ALA A 289 -2.32 -4.96 6.86
N LEU A 290 -1.43 -5.03 5.86
CA LEU A 290 -1.29 -6.23 5.02
C LEU A 290 -0.90 -7.48 5.83
N ARG A 291 -0.02 -7.32 6.83
CA ARG A 291 0.35 -8.41 7.73
C ARG A 291 -0.85 -8.88 8.56
N ASP A 292 -1.69 -7.96 9.02
CA ASP A 292 -2.93 -8.29 9.75
C ASP A 292 -3.94 -9.06 8.87
N LEU A 293 -3.88 -8.93 7.53
CA LEU A 293 -4.66 -9.78 6.61
C LEU A 293 -4.10 -11.20 6.45
N GLY A 294 -2.86 -11.44 6.88
CA GLY A 294 -2.15 -12.70 6.69
C GLY A 294 -1.20 -12.73 5.49
N TRP A 295 -0.88 -11.59 4.87
CA TRP A 295 0.20 -11.53 3.89
C TRP A 295 1.57 -11.69 4.57
N THR A 296 2.51 -12.32 3.88
CA THR A 296 3.93 -12.31 4.27
C THR A 296 4.56 -11.00 3.81
N VAL A 297 4.87 -10.11 4.76
CA VAL A 297 5.25 -8.72 4.51
C VAL A 297 6.64 -8.43 5.05
N GLU A 298 7.41 -7.62 4.32
CA GLU A 298 8.58 -6.92 4.82
C GLU A 298 8.13 -5.63 5.54
N MET A 299 8.27 -5.62 6.86
CA MET A 299 7.69 -4.57 7.71
C MET A 299 8.38 -3.22 7.56
N GLU A 300 9.62 -3.17 7.07
CA GLU A 300 10.38 -1.93 6.85
C GLU A 300 10.26 -1.38 5.41
N ALA A 301 9.44 -2.00 4.55
CA ALA A 301 9.21 -1.57 3.17
C ALA A 301 8.12 -0.47 3.07
N TYR A 302 8.18 0.53 3.94
CA TYR A 302 7.35 1.74 3.89
C TYR A 302 8.17 2.95 3.44
N GLU A 303 7.47 4.01 3.05
CA GLU A 303 8.04 5.33 2.77
C GLU A 303 7.89 6.24 4.00
N ASP A 304 8.73 7.27 4.11
CA ASP A 304 8.65 8.18 5.24
C ASP A 304 7.29 8.86 5.29
N TYR A 305 6.67 8.73 6.45
CA TYR A 305 5.37 9.28 6.71
C TYR A 305 5.25 9.58 8.20
N MET A 306 4.63 10.72 8.50
CA MET A 306 4.27 11.14 9.84
C MET A 306 2.85 11.67 9.79
N LEU A 307 2.13 11.62 10.93
CA LEU A 307 0.80 12.22 10.97
C LEU A 307 0.87 13.74 10.70
N PRO A 308 -0.14 14.33 10.02
CA PRO A 308 -0.16 15.76 9.78
C PRO A 308 -0.29 16.58 11.08
N ASP A 309 0.34 17.76 11.14
CA ASP A 309 0.28 18.65 12.32
C ASP A 309 -1.14 19.20 12.58
N ALA A 310 -2.02 19.22 11.58
CA ALA A 310 -3.37 19.76 11.69
C ALA A 310 -4.35 18.86 12.47
N VAL A 311 -3.94 17.65 12.87
CA VAL A 311 -4.82 16.61 13.44
C VAL A 311 -4.82 16.60 14.98
N LEU A 312 -4.29 17.65 15.61
CA LEU A 312 -3.98 17.62 17.04
C LEU A 312 -5.13 18.09 17.97
N ALA A 313 -6.36 18.29 17.46
CA ALA A 313 -7.54 18.57 18.31
C ALA A 313 -8.88 18.18 17.64
N PRO A 314 -9.94 17.83 18.42
CA PRO A 314 -11.21 17.25 17.91
C PRO A 314 -12.12 18.19 17.10
N SER A 315 -11.66 19.37 16.68
CA SER A 315 -12.59 20.43 16.20
C SER A 315 -12.13 21.18 14.95
N VAL A 316 -11.02 20.81 14.32
CA VAL A 316 -10.55 21.49 13.11
C VAL A 316 -10.44 20.47 12.00
N SER A 317 -11.41 20.51 11.08
CA SER A 317 -11.28 19.83 9.79
C SER A 317 -10.01 20.36 9.14
N GLY A 318 -8.95 19.54 9.12
CA GLY A 318 -7.71 19.85 8.42
C GLY A 318 -8.05 20.05 6.95
N ARG A 319 -8.27 21.31 6.56
CA ARG A 319 -8.51 21.67 5.17
C ARG A 319 -7.25 21.28 4.42
N VAL A 320 -7.35 20.21 3.64
CA VAL A 320 -6.34 19.90 2.62
C VAL A 320 -6.38 21.09 1.67
N ILE A 321 -5.37 21.96 1.74
CA ILE A 321 -5.26 23.12 0.85
C ILE A 321 -4.75 22.61 -0.50
N GLY A 322 -5.68 22.35 -1.42
CA GLY A 322 -5.39 21.90 -2.79
C GLY A 322 -6.63 21.29 -3.45
N THR A 323 -6.57 21.07 -4.76
CA THR A 323 -7.53 20.23 -5.47
C THR A 323 -7.39 18.80 -4.98
N THR A 324 -8.40 18.30 -4.25
CA THR A 324 -8.48 16.89 -3.84
C THR A 324 -9.50 16.17 -4.71
N PHE A 325 -9.18 14.98 -5.19
CA PHE A 325 -10.18 14.09 -5.78
C PHE A 325 -10.65 13.13 -4.68
N PRO A 326 -11.94 13.19 -4.28
CA PRO A 326 -12.51 12.18 -3.40
C PRO A 326 -12.37 10.80 -4.03
N LEU A 327 -12.05 9.80 -3.22
CA LEU A 327 -12.01 8.39 -3.64
C LEU A 327 -13.26 7.65 -3.12
N ASP A 328 -14.37 8.37 -2.92
CA ASP A 328 -15.61 7.76 -2.43
C ASP A 328 -16.27 6.88 -3.51
N GLY A 329 -16.48 5.60 -3.19
CA GLY A 329 -17.14 4.65 -4.09
C GLY A 329 -16.19 3.95 -5.07
N ASP A 330 -14.89 3.95 -4.78
CA ASP A 330 -13.83 3.23 -5.49
C ASP A 330 -13.74 1.73 -5.12
N LEU A 331 -14.36 1.30 -4.02
CA LEU A 331 -14.20 -0.07 -3.52
C LEU A 331 -14.99 -1.11 -4.34
N LEU A 332 -14.28 -2.05 -4.96
CA LEU A 332 -14.86 -3.28 -5.50
C LEU A 332 -14.72 -4.42 -4.49
N LEU A 333 -15.84 -5.03 -4.13
CA LEU A 333 -15.90 -6.10 -3.13
C LEU A 333 -15.75 -7.48 -3.78
N PRO A 334 -15.20 -8.46 -3.05
CA PRO A 334 -15.03 -9.81 -3.57
C PRO A 334 -16.38 -10.45 -3.92
N ARG A 335 -16.43 -11.10 -5.07
CA ARG A 335 -17.64 -11.74 -5.61
C ARG A 335 -17.56 -13.26 -5.62
N LEU A 336 -16.35 -13.80 -5.66
CA LEU A 336 -16.07 -15.21 -5.82
C LEU A 336 -15.02 -15.66 -4.82
N MET A 337 -15.16 -16.89 -4.34
CA MET A 337 -14.13 -17.60 -3.60
C MET A 337 -13.70 -18.81 -4.42
N VAL A 338 -12.39 -18.96 -4.63
CA VAL A 338 -11.84 -20.17 -5.22
C VAL A 338 -11.79 -21.28 -4.18
N GLN A 339 -12.11 -22.50 -4.61
CA GLN A 339 -11.95 -23.72 -3.85
C GLN A 339 -10.90 -24.63 -4.52
N PRO A 340 -10.36 -25.62 -3.78
CA PRO A 340 -9.41 -26.57 -4.33
C PRO A 340 -9.87 -27.15 -5.68
N GLY A 341 -8.97 -27.18 -6.66
CA GLY A 341 -9.27 -27.60 -8.03
C GLY A 341 -9.85 -26.50 -8.92
N GLY A 342 -9.91 -25.25 -8.43
CA GLY A 342 -10.33 -24.08 -9.22
C GLY A 342 -11.84 -23.89 -9.34
N ARG A 343 -12.64 -24.51 -8.45
CA ARG A 343 -14.09 -24.31 -8.42
C ARG A 343 -14.41 -22.94 -7.83
N MET A 344 -15.17 -22.11 -8.56
CA MET A 344 -15.59 -20.79 -8.09
C MET A 344 -16.93 -20.87 -7.35
N VAL A 345 -16.99 -20.26 -6.16
CA VAL A 345 -18.20 -20.16 -5.34
C VAL A 345 -18.59 -18.69 -5.18
N PRO A 346 -19.85 -18.30 -5.46
CA PRO A 346 -20.29 -16.93 -5.27
C PRO A 346 -20.32 -16.51 -3.80
N LEU A 347 -20.02 -15.23 -3.56
CA LEU A 347 -20.04 -14.59 -2.25
C LEU A 347 -21.13 -13.52 -2.18
N ASP A 348 -21.75 -13.38 -1.01
CA ASP A 348 -22.61 -12.26 -0.68
C ASP A 348 -21.81 -10.99 -0.32
N ALA A 349 -22.52 -9.90 -0.08
CA ALA A 349 -21.90 -8.63 0.34
C ALA A 349 -21.33 -8.65 1.77
N ALA A 350 -21.31 -9.78 2.48
CA ALA A 350 -20.57 -9.98 3.74
C ALA A 350 -19.37 -10.92 3.53
N GLY A 351 -19.09 -11.34 2.29
CA GLY A 351 -18.03 -12.30 1.96
C GLY A 351 -18.36 -13.74 2.38
N ARG A 352 -19.63 -14.07 2.61
CA ARG A 352 -20.08 -15.42 2.94
C ARG A 352 -20.49 -16.15 1.67
N ARG A 353 -20.26 -17.47 1.64
CA ARG A 353 -20.65 -18.31 0.50
C ARG A 353 -22.15 -18.30 0.33
N ILE A 354 -22.62 -18.05 -0.89
CA ILE A 354 -24.01 -18.24 -1.25
C ILE A 354 -24.18 -19.74 -1.55
N LEU A 355 -24.77 -20.46 -0.60
CA LEU A 355 -25.16 -21.86 -0.82
C LEU A 355 -26.32 -21.86 -1.82
N ARG A 356 -26.17 -22.62 -2.90
CA ARG A 356 -27.24 -22.87 -3.87
C ARG A 356 -28.01 -24.11 -3.48
#